data_AF-A0A4Q8QPL1-F1
#
_entry.id   AF-A0A4Q8QPL1-F1
#
_cell.length_a   1.000
_cell.length_b   1.000
_cell.length_c   1.000
_cell.angle_alpha   90.00
_cell.angle_beta   90.00
_cell.angle_gamma   90.00
#
_symmetry.space_group_name_H-M   'P 1'
#
loop_
_entity.id
_entity.type
_entity.pdbx_description
1 polymer ?
#
loop_
_entity_poly.entity_id
_entity_poly.type
_entity_poly.pdbx_seq_one_letter_code
_entity_poly.pdbx_strand_id
1 'polypeptide(L)'
;MIHVSWIDRGCEPAHPSNPAYPDGIDLDLTRGAKPFCQTGLPYPAERCGYFTIACDVCGFTTMVTTAGRPEDPKSIKLPCQIEPVKWR
;
A
#
# COMPACT_ATOMS: atom_id res chain seq x y z
N MET A 1 11.32 -8.05 6.55
CA MET A 1 11.38 -7.06 5.46
C MET A 1 9.98 -6.89 4.89
N ILE A 2 9.63 -5.75 4.30
CA ILE A 2 8.37 -5.60 3.55
C ILE A 2 8.72 -5.50 2.07
N HIS A 3 8.11 -6.35 1.27
CA HIS A 3 8.20 -6.33 -0.19
C HIS A 3 7.01 -5.57 -0.75
N VAL A 4 7.27 -4.65 -1.67
CA VAL A 4 6.26 -3.90 -2.41
C VAL A 4 6.54 -4.10 -3.89
N SER A 5 5.53 -4.52 -4.65
CA SER A 5 5.60 -4.61 -6.10
C SER A 5 4.38 -3.93 -6.70
N TRP A 6 4.57 -3.06 -7.67
CA TRP A 6 3.48 -2.42 -8.39
C TRP A 6 3.17 -3.21 -9.65
N ILE A 7 1.89 -3.46 -9.88
CA ILE A 7 1.38 -4.18 -11.05
C ILE A 7 0.51 -3.22 -11.83
N ASP A 8 0.97 -2.94 -13.04
CA ASP A 8 0.30 -2.11 -14.00
C ASP A 8 -0.94 -2.80 -14.61
N ARG A 9 -2.03 -2.05 -14.74
CA ARG A 9 -3.26 -2.52 -15.39
C ARG A 9 -3.50 -1.95 -16.79
N GLY A 10 -2.62 -1.07 -17.26
CA GLY A 10 -2.69 -0.50 -18.61
C GLY A 10 -3.84 0.47 -18.83
N CYS A 11 -4.40 1.05 -17.76
CA CYS A 11 -5.50 2.01 -17.83
C CYS A 11 -5.05 3.37 -17.27
N GLU A 12 -5.58 4.45 -17.84
CA GLU A 12 -5.36 5.82 -17.37
C GLU A 12 -6.48 6.26 -16.41
N PRO A 13 -6.21 7.17 -15.45
CA PRO A 13 -7.24 7.72 -14.57
C PRO A 13 -8.32 8.49 -15.37
N ALA A 14 -9.58 8.12 -15.16
CA ALA A 14 -10.73 8.72 -15.85
C ALA A 14 -11.44 9.84 -15.08
N HIS A 15 -11.14 9.99 -13.78
CA HIS A 15 -11.85 10.92 -12.89
C HIS A 15 -10.89 11.95 -12.28
N PRO A 16 -11.37 13.18 -12.01
CA PRO A 16 -10.59 14.20 -11.32
C PRO A 16 -10.05 13.73 -9.98
N SER A 17 -8.90 14.27 -9.60
CA SER A 17 -8.26 14.02 -8.30
C SER A 17 -9.13 14.52 -7.15
N ASN A 18 -9.11 13.80 -6.04
CA ASN A 18 -9.78 14.24 -4.82
C ASN A 18 -9.00 15.38 -4.12
N PRO A 19 -9.55 16.60 -4.03
CA PRO A 19 -8.85 17.74 -3.43
C PRO A 19 -8.62 17.61 -1.92
N ALA A 20 -9.29 16.67 -1.24
CA ALA A 20 -9.07 16.40 0.18
C ALA A 20 -7.72 15.74 0.47
N TYR A 21 -7.08 15.15 -0.54
CA TYR A 21 -5.81 14.43 -0.42
C TYR A 21 -4.83 14.85 -1.53
N PRO A 22 -4.36 16.10 -1.52
CA PRO A 22 -3.47 16.62 -2.57
C PRO A 22 -2.07 15.98 -2.54
N ASP A 23 -1.67 15.43 -1.39
CA ASP A 23 -0.31 14.93 -1.12
C ASP A 23 -0.29 13.44 -0.74
N GLY A 24 -1.21 12.65 -1.30
CA GLY A 24 -1.32 11.22 -1.09
C GLY A 24 -1.98 10.82 0.23
N ILE A 25 -2.29 9.52 0.34
CA ILE A 25 -2.95 8.93 1.50
C ILE A 25 -1.99 8.02 2.27
N ASP A 26 -1.93 8.19 3.59
CA ASP A 26 -1.30 7.24 4.50
C ASP A 26 -2.33 6.21 4.95
N LEU A 27 -2.24 4.99 4.40
CA LEU A 27 -3.18 3.92 4.73
C LEU A 27 -2.87 3.30 6.09
N ASP A 28 -3.89 3.14 6.92
CA ASP A 28 -3.80 2.43 8.20
C ASP A 28 -4.72 1.20 8.19
N LEU A 29 -4.14 0.02 7.94
CA LEU A 29 -4.86 -1.25 8.03
C LEU A 29 -4.90 -1.82 9.45
N THR A 30 -4.23 -1.18 10.41
CA THR A 30 -4.18 -1.65 11.81
C THR A 30 -5.36 -1.12 12.61
N ARG A 31 -6.02 -0.06 12.13
CA ARG A 31 -7.07 0.68 12.87
C ARG A 31 -6.57 1.15 14.24
N GLY A 32 -5.30 1.55 14.32
CA GLY A 32 -4.64 1.97 15.55
C GLY A 32 -4.09 0.83 16.43
N ALA A 33 -4.26 -0.44 16.02
CA ALA A 33 -3.70 -1.56 16.75
C ALA A 33 -2.16 -1.60 16.68
N LYS A 34 -1.55 -2.17 17.73
CA LYS A 34 -0.12 -2.48 17.83
C LYS A 34 0.05 -3.97 18.14
N PRO A 35 1.13 -4.62 17.68
CA PRO A 35 2.24 -4.08 16.89
C PRO A 35 1.91 -3.95 15.39
N PHE A 36 2.66 -3.10 14.69
CA PHE A 36 2.51 -2.89 13.25
C PHE A 36 3.86 -2.73 12.55
N CYS A 37 3.87 -3.01 11.24
CA CYS A 37 4.97 -2.61 10.36
C CYS A 37 4.49 -1.48 9.45
N GLN A 38 5.41 -0.64 8.98
CA GLN A 38 5.09 0.48 8.08
C GLN A 38 6.11 0.53 6.94
N THR A 39 5.65 0.85 5.74
CA THR A 39 6.51 1.11 4.58
C THR A 39 5.94 2.23 3.72
N GLY A 40 6.82 2.91 2.99
CA GLY A 40 6.44 3.77 1.88
C GLY A 40 6.04 2.95 0.65
N LEU A 41 5.24 3.55 -0.21
CA LEU A 41 4.86 3.05 -1.53
C LEU A 41 5.45 3.97 -2.61
N PRO A 42 5.81 3.46 -3.80
CA PRO A 42 6.11 4.29 -4.95
C PRO A 42 4.96 5.28 -5.17
N TYR A 43 5.25 6.58 -5.11
CA TYR A 43 4.23 7.63 -5.15
C TYR A 43 4.69 8.84 -5.98
N PRO A 44 3.81 9.43 -6.80
CA PRO A 44 2.49 8.89 -7.17
C PRO A 44 2.64 7.59 -7.98
N ALA A 45 1.58 6.77 -8.01
CA ALA A 45 1.57 5.67 -8.97
C ALA A 45 1.60 6.24 -10.39
N GLU A 46 2.17 5.50 -11.33
CA GLU A 46 2.30 5.98 -12.71
C GLU A 46 0.93 6.07 -13.41
N ARG A 47 0.07 5.06 -13.19
CA ARG A 47 -1.29 4.96 -13.75
C ARG A 47 -2.17 4.00 -12.94
N CYS A 48 -3.33 3.60 -13.47
CA CYS A 48 -4.20 2.64 -12.79
C CYS A 48 -3.50 1.29 -12.62
N GLY A 49 -3.55 0.74 -11.41
CA GLY A 49 -2.81 -0.46 -11.05
C GLY A 49 -3.09 -0.93 -9.63
N TYR A 50 -2.21 -1.76 -9.09
CA TYR A 50 -2.23 -2.11 -7.68
C TYR A 50 -0.83 -2.48 -7.14
N PHE A 51 -0.59 -2.15 -5.88
CA PHE A 51 0.54 -2.69 -5.14
C PHE A 51 0.19 -4.05 -4.54
N THR A 52 1.06 -5.04 -4.70
CA THR A 52 1.12 -6.23 -3.85
C THR A 52 2.14 -6.00 -2.77
N ILE A 53 1.74 -6.21 -1.52
CA ILE A 53 2.55 -5.88 -0.34
C ILE A 53 2.61 -7.11 0.55
N ALA A 54 3.82 -7.55 0.90
CA ALA A 54 4.06 -8.73 1.73
C ALA A 54 5.08 -8.43 2.83
N CYS A 55 4.76 -8.81 4.07
CA CYS A 55 5.69 -8.70 5.20
C CYS A 55 6.30 -10.07 5.52
N ASP A 56 7.62 -10.20 5.43
CA ASP A 56 8.31 -11.46 5.75
C ASP A 56 8.33 -11.79 7.25
N VAL A 57 8.06 -10.79 8.10
CA VAL A 57 8.07 -10.99 9.56
C VAL A 57 6.79 -11.71 9.96
N CYS A 58 5.63 -11.10 9.75
CA CYS A 58 4.34 -11.68 10.16
C CYS A 58 3.62 -12.48 9.07
N GLY A 59 4.17 -12.56 7.84
CA GLY A 59 3.52 -13.18 6.69
C GLY A 59 2.28 -12.44 6.17
N PHE A 60 1.96 -11.25 6.69
CA PHE A 60 0.79 -10.49 6.26
C PHE A 60 0.95 -10.03 4.81
N THR A 61 -0.07 -10.26 4.00
CA THR A 61 -0.13 -9.84 2.60
C THR A 61 -1.38 -9.01 2.34
N THR A 62 -1.26 -7.98 1.52
CA THR A 62 -2.40 -7.15 1.09
C THR A 62 -2.21 -6.62 -0.32
N MET A 63 -3.30 -6.15 -0.91
CA MET A 63 -3.33 -5.47 -2.19
C MET A 63 -3.95 -4.09 -2.03
N VAL A 64 -3.35 -3.09 -2.66
CA VAL A 64 -3.82 -1.69 -2.63
C VAL A 64 -3.95 -1.20 -4.06
N THR A 65 -5.15 -0.76 -4.45
CA THR A 65 -5.40 -0.22 -5.79
C THR A 65 -4.93 1.23 -5.91
N THR A 66 -4.40 1.58 -7.08
CA THR A 66 -3.97 2.94 -7.44
C THR A 66 -4.67 3.40 -8.71
N ALA A 67 -4.86 4.71 -8.86
CA ALA A 67 -5.42 5.30 -10.07
C ALA A 67 -4.37 6.06 -10.90
N GLY A 68 -3.18 6.33 -10.38
CA GLY A 68 -2.18 7.23 -10.97
C GLY A 68 -2.46 8.69 -10.65
N ARG A 69 -2.93 9.00 -9.44
CA ARG A 69 -3.41 10.34 -9.06
C ARG A 69 -2.77 10.82 -7.75
N PRO A 70 -2.77 12.15 -7.46
CA PRO A 70 -2.19 12.69 -6.23
C PRO A 70 -2.79 12.12 -4.94
N GLU A 71 -4.04 11.67 -4.95
CA GLU A 71 -4.64 11.02 -3.77
C GLU A 71 -4.24 9.56 -3.59
N ASP A 72 -3.38 8.99 -4.45
CA ASP A 72 -2.99 7.60 -4.31
C ASP A 72 -2.28 7.33 -2.98
N PRO A 73 -2.35 6.09 -2.47
CA PRO A 73 -1.63 5.69 -1.28
C PRO A 73 -0.11 5.90 -1.42
N LYS A 74 0.49 6.64 -0.49
CA LYS A 74 1.94 6.88 -0.42
C LYS A 74 2.64 6.06 0.66
N SER A 75 1.89 5.59 1.65
CA SER A 75 2.41 4.71 2.69
C SER A 75 1.32 3.78 3.21
N ILE A 76 1.74 2.71 3.88
CA ILE A 76 0.84 1.76 4.51
C ILE A 76 1.36 1.28 5.85
N LYS A 77 0.46 1.16 6.82
CA LYS A 77 0.66 0.41 8.07
C LYS A 77 -0.05 -0.92 7.99
N LEU A 78 0.68 -1.99 8.27
CA LEU A 78 0.20 -3.38 8.26
C LEU A 78 0.12 -3.91 9.70
N PRO A 79 -0.97 -4.58 10.08
CA PRO A 79 -0.99 -5.28 11.36
C PRO A 79 0.08 -6.37 11.35
N CYS A 80 0.94 -6.37 12.38
CA CYS A 80 2.04 -7.32 12.48
C CYS A 80 1.79 -8.24 13.68
N GLN A 81 1.89 -9.55 13.45
CA GLN A 81 2.01 -10.53 14.53
C GLN A 81 3.51 -10.80 14.66
N ILE A 82 4.10 -10.56 15.83
CA ILE A 82 5.56 -10.67 16.04
C ILE A 82 6.08 -12.12 15.90
N GLU A 83 5.20 -13.11 15.68
CA GLU A 83 5.63 -14.48 15.40
C GLU A 83 6.15 -14.61 13.95
N PRO A 84 7.44 -14.92 13.75
CA PRO A 84 8.02 -15.03 12.42
C PRO A 84 7.36 -16.16 11.63
N VAL A 85 6.80 -15.85 10.46
CA VAL A 85 6.25 -16.88 9.58
C VAL A 85 7.39 -17.65 8.91
N LYS A 86 7.43 -18.97 9.11
CA LYS A 86 8.34 -19.86 8.39
C LYS A 86 7.76 -20.09 6.99
N TRP A 87 8.28 -19.36 6.00
CA TRP A 87 8.03 -19.68 4.60
C TRP A 87 8.47 -21.12 4.33
N ARG A 88 7.56 -21.94 3.82
CA ARG A 88 7.73 -23.38 3.60
C ARG A 88 7.97 -23.67 2.14
#